data_AF-A0A517DQ49-F1
#
_entry.id   AF-A0A517DQ49-F1
#
_cell.length_a   1.000
_cell.length_b   1.000
_cell.length_c   1.000
_cell.angle_alpha   90.00
_cell.angle_beta   90.00
_cell.angle_gamma   90.00
#
_symmetry.space_group_name_H-M   'P 1'
#
loop_
_entity.id
_entity.type
_entity.pdbx_description
1 polymer ?
#
loop_
_entity_poly.entity_id
_entity_poly.type
_entity_poly.pdbx_seq_one_letter_code
_entity_poly.pdbx_strand_id
1 'polypeptide(L)'
;MERINLNRKFAGQKTELPFGEEIRRTYNMAEKKYHELFHDELSKKHYDCKVLDQFAANFTPDSVLCDAGCGPSGHIGRYLFDKGCNISGLIFNPVLVCR
;
A
#
# COMPACT_ATOMS: atom_id res chain seq x y z
N MET A 1 27.65 31.76 -10.68
CA MET A 1 26.50 30.91 -10.31
C MET A 1 26.74 29.52 -10.88
N GLU A 2 27.34 28.63 -10.09
CA GLU A 2 27.52 27.23 -10.47
C GLU A 2 26.23 26.45 -10.24
N ARG A 3 25.81 25.69 -11.25
CA ARG A 3 24.68 24.76 -11.15
C ARG A 3 25.12 23.56 -10.31
N ILE A 4 24.45 23.35 -9.18
CA ILE A 4 24.69 22.22 -8.30
C ILE A 4 24.29 20.94 -9.04
N ASN A 5 25.28 20.13 -9.42
CA ASN A 5 25.09 18.79 -9.96
C ASN A 5 24.50 17.88 -8.87
N LEU A 6 23.23 17.50 -9.00
CA LEU A 6 22.51 16.62 -8.08
C LEU A 6 22.92 15.13 -8.21
N ASN A 7 24.16 14.83 -8.58
CA ASN A 7 24.72 13.48 -8.50
C ASN A 7 25.32 13.25 -7.11
N ARG A 8 24.47 13.35 -6.07
CA ARG A 8 24.81 12.86 -4.74
C ARG A 8 24.71 11.33 -4.77
N LYS A 9 25.88 10.70 -4.95
CA LYS A 9 26.10 9.27 -4.78
C LYS A 9 25.58 8.84 -3.41
N PHE A 10 24.41 8.22 -3.36
CA PHE A 10 24.07 7.31 -2.27
C PHE A 10 24.92 6.06 -2.48
N ALA A 11 25.92 5.89 -1.61
CA ALA A 11 26.73 4.69 -1.52
C ALA A 11 25.88 3.54 -0.95
N GLY A 12 25.06 2.94 -1.80
CA GLY A 12 24.43 1.63 -1.61
C GLY A 12 24.67 0.82 -2.87
N GLN A 13 24.97 -0.47 -2.74
CA GLN A 13 25.26 -1.38 -3.85
C GLN A 13 24.29 -1.15 -5.02
N LYS A 14 24.83 -0.98 -6.24
CA LYS A 14 24.02 -1.02 -7.46
C LYS A 14 23.33 -2.37 -7.50
N THR A 15 22.03 -2.39 -7.29
CA THR A 15 21.22 -3.58 -7.53
C THR A 15 21.25 -3.88 -9.03
N GLU A 16 21.65 -5.10 -9.38
CA GLU A 16 21.74 -5.59 -10.76
C GLU A 16 20.37 -5.83 -11.40
N LEU A 17 19.29 -5.55 -10.66
CA LEU A 17 17.91 -5.81 -11.08
C LEU A 17 17.26 -4.52 -11.59
N PRO A 18 16.39 -4.59 -12.62
CA PRO A 18 15.54 -3.47 -13.00
C PRO A 18 14.75 -2.95 -11.78
N PHE A 19 14.56 -1.64 -11.68
CA PHE A 19 13.93 -0.96 -10.53
C PHE A 19 12.64 -1.63 -10.03
N GLY A 20 11.78 -2.10 -10.94
CA GLY A 20 10.54 -2.80 -10.58
C GLY A 20 10.76 -4.17 -9.91
N GLU A 21 11.85 -4.86 -10.23
CA GLU A 21 12.15 -6.19 -9.70
C GLU A 21 12.80 -6.14 -8.31
N GLU A 22 13.65 -5.14 -8.05
CA GLU A 22 14.19 -4.88 -6.71
C GLU A 22 13.07 -4.53 -5.71
N ILE A 23 12.16 -3.63 -6.11
CA ILE A 23 10.98 -3.28 -5.32
C ILE A 23 10.15 -4.53 -5.04
N ARG A 24 9.82 -5.31 -6.08
CA ARG A 24 9.05 -6.55 -5.92
C ARG A 24 9.72 -7.54 -4.97
N ARG A 25 11.04 -7.71 -5.04
CA ARG A 25 11.78 -8.61 -4.14
C ARG A 25 11.72 -8.14 -2.69
N THR A 26 11.86 -6.85 -2.46
CA THR A 26 11.84 -6.26 -1.10
C THR A 26 10.47 -6.43 -0.45
N TYR A 27 9.38 -6.17 -1.19
CA TYR A 27 8.02 -6.39 -0.70
C TYR A 27 7.73 -7.88 -0.44
N ASN A 28 8.18 -8.79 -1.31
CA ASN A 28 8.07 -10.24 -1.09
C ASN A 28 8.72 -10.69 0.23
N MET A 29 9.91 -10.17 0.54
CA MET A 29 10.61 -10.53 1.78
C MET A 29 9.92 -10.00 3.03
N ALA A 30 9.24 -8.86 2.93
CA ALA A 30 8.57 -8.22 4.05
C ALA A 30 7.15 -8.75 4.29
N GLU A 31 6.50 -9.37 3.29
CA GLU A 31 5.10 -9.79 3.29
C GLU A 31 4.63 -10.43 4.58
N LYS A 32 5.25 -11.55 5.00
CA LYS A 32 4.78 -12.31 6.15
C LYS A 32 4.86 -11.50 7.45
N LYS A 33 5.99 -10.81 7.65
CA LYS A 33 6.19 -9.92 8.80
C LYS A 33 5.24 -8.73 8.76
N TYR A 34 4.95 -8.21 7.57
CA TYR A 34 4.06 -7.07 7.41
C TYR A 34 2.62 -7.45 7.80
N HIS A 35 2.13 -8.60 7.36
CA HIS A 35 0.80 -9.08 7.76
C HIS A 35 0.71 -9.27 9.29
N GLU A 36 1.68 -9.95 9.88
CA GLU A 36 1.72 -10.19 11.34
C GLU A 36 1.73 -8.88 12.15
N LEU A 37 2.48 -7.86 11.71
CA LEU A 37 2.62 -6.60 12.42
C LEU A 37 1.46 -5.62 12.20
N PHE A 38 0.83 -5.66 11.03
CA PHE A 38 -0.04 -4.56 10.57
C PHE A 38 -1.49 -4.97 10.25
N HIS A 39 -1.89 -6.23 10.45
CA HIS A 39 -3.30 -6.63 10.23
C HIS A 39 -4.28 -5.81 11.10
N ASP A 40 -3.93 -5.53 12.35
CA ASP A 40 -4.77 -4.76 13.29
C ASP A 40 -4.34 -3.28 13.43
N GLU A 41 -3.49 -2.77 12.54
CA GLU A 41 -2.90 -1.43 12.69
C GLU A 41 -3.94 -0.31 12.76
N LEU A 42 -5.02 -0.41 11.97
CA LEU A 42 -6.08 0.59 11.92
C LEU A 42 -6.77 0.80 13.28
N SER A 43 -6.85 -0.25 14.12
CA SER A 43 -7.43 -0.14 15.48
C SER A 43 -6.67 0.86 16.37
N LYS A 44 -5.40 1.13 16.06
CA LYS A 44 -4.52 2.05 16.80
C LYS A 44 -4.40 3.41 16.14
N LYS A 45 -4.98 3.58 14.94
CA LYS A 45 -4.83 4.75 14.06
C LYS A 45 -6.14 5.52 13.91
N HIS A 46 -6.64 6.05 15.03
CA HIS A 46 -7.94 6.74 15.07
C HIS A 46 -8.05 7.94 14.11
N TYR A 47 -6.94 8.63 13.82
CA TYR A 47 -6.95 9.73 12.86
C TYR A 47 -7.17 9.21 11.43
N ASP A 48 -6.42 8.19 11.03
CA ASP A 48 -6.57 7.57 9.70
C ASP A 48 -7.99 7.03 9.50
N CYS A 49 -8.57 6.37 10.50
CA CYS A 49 -9.98 5.92 10.43
C CYS A 49 -10.96 7.06 10.19
N LYS A 50 -10.76 8.23 10.81
CA LYS A 50 -11.63 9.41 10.57
C LYS A 50 -11.49 9.95 9.15
N VAL A 51 -10.27 9.97 8.62
CA VAL A 51 -10.02 10.37 7.22
C VAL A 51 -10.67 9.38 6.26
N LEU A 52 -10.57 8.08 6.55
CA LEU A 52 -11.21 7.02 5.76
C LEU A 52 -12.74 7.09 5.83
N ASP A 53 -13.31 7.42 6.98
CA ASP A 53 -14.76 7.63 7.14
C ASP A 53 -15.24 8.82 6.28
N GLN A 54 -14.49 9.93 6.32
CA GLN A 54 -14.77 11.10 5.48
C GLN A 54 -14.61 10.77 3.99
N PHE A 55 -13.60 9.99 3.64
CA PHE A 55 -13.37 9.53 2.27
C PHE A 55 -14.55 8.68 1.79
N ALA A 56 -14.97 7.67 2.55
CA ALA A 56 -16.08 6.77 2.23
C ALA A 56 -17.41 7.53 2.02
N ALA A 57 -17.64 8.58 2.79
CA ALA A 57 -18.86 9.40 2.68
C ALA A 57 -19.01 10.14 1.33
N ASN A 58 -17.96 10.22 0.51
CA ASN A 58 -18.02 10.85 -0.82
C ASN A 58 -18.55 9.93 -1.93
N PHE A 59 -18.81 8.66 -1.62
CA PHE A 59 -19.17 7.64 -2.61
C PHE A 59 -20.59 7.11 -2.41
N THR A 60 -21.21 6.72 -3.51
CA THR A 60 -22.50 6.01 -3.52
C THR A 60 -22.27 4.50 -3.53
N PRO A 61 -23.28 3.67 -3.19
CA PRO A 61 -23.18 2.21 -3.29
C PRO A 61 -22.80 1.68 -4.68
N ASP A 62 -23.09 2.44 -5.74
CA ASP A 62 -22.74 2.09 -7.13
C ASP A 62 -21.31 2.49 -7.52
N SER A 63 -20.60 3.21 -6.66
CA SER A 63 -19.22 3.63 -6.91
C SER A 63 -18.27 2.44 -6.77
N VAL A 64 -17.39 2.25 -7.76
CA VAL A 64 -16.36 1.20 -7.73
C VAL A 64 -15.01 1.81 -7.34
N LEU A 65 -14.41 1.27 -6.30
CA LEU A 65 -13.11 1.72 -5.77
C LEU A 65 -12.03 0.68 -6.06
N CYS A 66 -10.80 1.16 -6.21
CA CYS A 66 -9.61 0.32 -6.35
C CYS A 66 -8.57 0.73 -5.31
N ASP A 67 -8.20 -0.19 -4.42
CA ASP A 67 -7.09 -0.05 -3.48
C ASP A 67 -5.79 -0.50 -4.17
N ALA A 68 -5.10 0.46 -4.81
CA ALA A 68 -3.87 0.22 -5.55
C ALA A 68 -2.67 0.14 -4.60
N GLY A 69 -2.07 -1.04 -4.50
CA GLY A 69 -1.03 -1.32 -3.50
C GLY A 69 -1.61 -1.70 -2.14
N CYS A 70 -2.73 -2.43 -2.12
CA CYS A 70 -3.47 -2.83 -0.92
C CYS A 70 -2.67 -3.62 0.14
N GLY A 71 -1.44 -4.01 -0.17
CA GLY A 71 -0.56 -4.79 0.71
C GLY A 71 -1.07 -6.23 0.92
N PRO A 72 -0.41 -7.01 1.80
CA PRO A 72 -0.86 -8.37 2.14
C PRO A 72 -2.08 -8.43 3.05
N SER A 73 -2.27 -7.43 3.91
CA SER A 73 -3.38 -7.41 4.87
C SER A 73 -4.69 -6.93 4.25
N GLY A 74 -4.61 -6.15 3.16
CA GLY A 74 -5.79 -5.52 2.57
C GLY A 74 -6.61 -4.70 3.55
N HIS A 75 -6.01 -4.25 4.67
CA HIS A 75 -6.79 -3.77 5.82
C HIS A 75 -7.55 -2.47 5.51
N ILE A 76 -7.07 -1.64 4.58
CA ILE A 76 -7.74 -0.40 4.18
C ILE A 76 -8.94 -0.76 3.31
N GLY A 77 -8.73 -1.60 2.29
CA GLY A 77 -9.80 -2.17 1.48
C GLY A 77 -10.89 -2.84 2.33
N ARG A 78 -10.52 -3.66 3.31
CA ARG A 78 -11.46 -4.29 4.25
C ARG A 78 -12.23 -3.24 5.06
N TYR A 79 -11.53 -2.25 5.62
CA TYR A 79 -12.17 -1.18 6.39
C TYR A 79 -13.22 -0.41 5.57
N LEU A 80 -12.91 -0.07 4.32
CA LEU A 80 -13.85 0.63 3.43
C LEU A 80 -14.99 -0.29 2.96
N PHE A 81 -14.71 -1.57 2.72
CA PHE A 81 -15.73 -2.58 2.41
C PHE A 81 -16.75 -2.71 3.54
N ASP A 82 -16.29 -2.77 4.79
CA ASP A 82 -17.16 -2.86 5.98
C ASP A 82 -18.04 -1.60 6.17
N LYS A 83 -17.68 -0.48 5.53
CA LYS A 83 -18.47 0.76 5.47
C LYS A 83 -19.46 0.79 4.31
N GLY A 84 -19.51 -0.25 3.49
CA GLY A 84 -20.43 -0.38 2.36
C GLY A 84 -19.85 0.05 1.00
N CYS A 85 -18.55 0.33 0.91
CA CYS A 85 -17.92 0.63 -0.39
C CYS A 85 -17.72 -0.64 -1.22
N ASN A 86 -18.02 -0.56 -2.52
CA ASN A 86 -17.66 -1.60 -3.48
C ASN A 86 -16.20 -1.41 -3.92
N ILE A 87 -15.27 -2.13 -3.30
CA ILE A 87 -13.83 -1.93 -3.46
C ILE A 87 -13.11 -3.24 -3.83
N SER A 88 -12.15 -3.14 -4.74
CA SER A 88 -11.23 -4.23 -5.12
C SER A 88 -9.79 -3.86 -4.82
N GLY A 89 -8.98 -4.82 -4.37
CA GLY A 89 -7.55 -4.61 -4.13
C GLY A 89 -6.71 -4.98 -5.35
N LEU A 90 -5.70 -4.18 -5.67
CA LEU A 90 -4.70 -4.48 -6.70
C LEU A 90 -3.31 -4.50 -6.09
N ILE A 91 -2.54 -5.55 -6.37
CA ILE A 91 -1.13 -5.64 -5.99
C ILE A 91 -0.29 -6.22 -7.13
N PHE A 92 0.86 -5.60 -7.39
CA PHE A 92 1.75 -5.96 -8.50
C PHE A 92 2.60 -7.21 -8.25
N ASN A 93 2.39 -7.89 -7.12
CA ASN A 93 3.14 -9.07 -6.74
C ASN A 93 2.20 -10.28 -6.69
N PRO A 94 2.34 -11.25 -7.61
CA PRO A 94 1.39 -12.36 -7.74
C PRO A 94 1.42 -13.35 -6.57
N VAL A 95 2.43 -13.30 -5.70
CA VAL A 95 2.48 -14.09 -4.46
C VAL A 95 1.52 -13.52 -3.40
N LEU A 96 1.22 -12.22 -3.50
CA LEU A 96 0.32 -11.50 -2.62
C LEU A 96 -1.10 -11.56 -3.19
N VAL A 97 -1.97 -12.35 -2.58
CA VAL A 97 -3.42 -12.36 -2.88
C VAL A 97 -4.17 -11.82 -1.66
N CYS A 98 -4.77 -10.65 -1.79
CA CYS A 98 -5.75 -10.15 -0.82
C CYS A 98 -7.06 -10.94 -0.96
N ARG A 99 -7.56 -11.50 0.14
CA ARG A 99 -8.90 -12.12 0.24
C ARG A 99 -9.88 -11.22 0.98
#